data_AF-A0A2K9PJZ1-F1
#
_entry.id   AF-A0A2K9PJZ1-F1
#
_cell.length_a   1.000
_cell.length_b   1.000
_cell.length_c   1.000
_cell.angle_alpha   90.00
_cell.angle_beta   90.00
_cell.angle_gamma   90.00
#
_symmetry.space_group_name_H-M   'P 1'
#
loop_
_entity.id
_entity.type
_entity.pdbx_description
1 polymer ?
#
loop_
_entity_poly.entity_id
_entity_poly.type
_entity_poly.pdbx_seq_one_letter_code
_entity_poly.pdbx_strand_id
1 'polypeptide(L)'
;MTLNEIKACILNWENIIKEGNSETIIHYLNQGFCFQITKSEYLKWKDKKPKNIHAYLGVYNNKLKFFIIDSKSDKNGDFSDTILIKDFTYGIDPSEIIKPITLKKKITLTENQALDRSFRWHIRCKEWLQSIQNDPLKQMFRVISIPFQNYVQIFQSNTIVTNFFGLHKGKTNEALEIEIIVSNEYGEHKIPNEYKDLTVPVPPFSAQNSRIYFNLLD
;
A
#
# COMPACT_ATOMS: atom_id res chain seq x y z
N MET A 1 8.94 -1.36 -18.39
CA MET A 1 10.20 -1.30 -17.63
C MET A 1 10.76 -2.71 -17.55
N THR A 2 12.06 -2.86 -17.72
CA THR A 2 12.78 -4.13 -17.53
C THR A 2 12.94 -4.43 -16.03
N LEU A 3 13.26 -5.67 -15.68
CA LEU A 3 13.54 -6.05 -14.28
C LEU A 3 14.69 -5.21 -13.68
N ASN A 4 15.73 -4.94 -14.44
CA ASN A 4 16.87 -4.13 -13.98
C ASN A 4 16.46 -2.68 -13.70
N GLU A 5 15.60 -2.10 -14.54
CA GLU A 5 15.04 -0.76 -14.30
C GLU A 5 14.17 -0.74 -13.04
N ILE A 6 13.34 -1.77 -12.82
CA ILE A 6 12.51 -1.89 -11.63
C ILE A 6 13.38 -1.97 -10.37
N LYS A 7 14.41 -2.83 -10.37
CA LYS A 7 15.36 -2.95 -9.26
C LYS A 7 16.10 -1.63 -8.98
N ALA A 8 16.53 -0.93 -10.04
CA ALA A 8 17.14 0.38 -9.90
C ALA A 8 16.19 1.41 -9.25
N CYS A 9 14.90 1.37 -9.58
CA CYS A 9 13.90 2.25 -8.96
C CYS A 9 13.71 1.96 -7.47
N ILE A 10 13.69 0.68 -7.09
CA ILE A 10 13.57 0.25 -5.69
C ILE A 10 14.84 0.67 -4.91
N LEU A 11 16.01 0.54 -5.51
CA LEU A 11 17.27 1.01 -4.93
C LEU A 11 17.28 2.54 -4.77
N ASN A 12 16.75 3.30 -5.73
CA ASN A 12 16.62 4.76 -5.61
C ASN A 12 15.76 5.13 -4.41
N TRP A 13 14.65 4.43 -4.18
CA TRP A 13 13.82 4.65 -2.99
C TRP A 13 14.57 4.32 -1.70
N GLU A 14 15.33 3.23 -1.68
CA GLU A 14 16.19 2.89 -0.54
C GLU A 14 17.24 3.99 -0.24
N ASN A 15 17.86 4.56 -1.27
CA ASN A 15 18.82 5.65 -1.10
C ASN A 15 18.14 6.91 -0.57
N ILE A 16 16.96 7.26 -1.08
CA ILE A 16 16.14 8.37 -0.56
C ILE A 16 15.80 8.17 0.92
N ILE A 17 15.50 6.94 1.35
CA ILE A 17 15.24 6.63 2.75
C ILE A 17 16.48 6.84 3.62
N LYS A 18 17.66 6.41 3.14
CA LYS A 18 18.91 6.45 3.91
C LYS A 18 19.51 7.84 4.00
N GLU A 19 19.45 8.60 2.90
CA GLU A 19 20.16 9.87 2.74
C GLU A 19 19.21 11.08 2.81
N GLY A 20 17.93 10.87 2.53
CA GLY A 20 16.93 11.94 2.47
C GLY A 20 16.51 12.43 3.86
N ASN A 21 16.21 13.72 3.93
CA ASN A 21 15.51 14.29 5.09
C ASN A 21 14.03 13.90 5.09
N SER A 22 13.34 14.12 6.23
CA SER A 22 11.93 13.77 6.36
C SER A 22 11.04 14.44 5.29
N GLU A 23 11.39 15.66 4.86
CA GLU A 23 10.64 16.41 3.85
C GLU A 23 10.68 15.74 2.48
N THR A 24 11.84 15.22 2.07
CA THR A 24 12.02 14.51 0.80
C THR A 24 11.19 13.22 0.79
N ILE A 25 11.23 12.47 1.88
CA ILE A 25 10.47 11.21 2.02
C ILE A 25 8.96 11.50 1.97
N ILE A 26 8.49 12.51 2.72
CA ILE A 26 7.09 12.92 2.74
C ILE A 26 6.64 13.42 1.36
N HIS A 27 7.50 14.17 0.66
CA HIS A 27 7.21 14.63 -0.69
C HIS A 27 6.80 13.47 -1.59
N TYR A 28 7.60 12.40 -1.65
CA TYR A 28 7.30 11.21 -2.45
C TYR A 28 6.04 10.47 -1.99
N LEU A 29 5.89 10.28 -0.67
CA LEU A 29 4.74 9.58 -0.09
C LEU A 29 3.41 10.31 -0.29
N ASN A 30 3.44 11.62 -0.52
CA ASN A 30 2.25 12.46 -0.75
C ASN A 30 2.11 12.93 -2.21
N GLN A 31 2.79 12.29 -3.17
CA GLN A 31 2.62 12.57 -4.61
C GLN A 31 1.27 12.11 -5.18
N GLY A 32 0.42 11.49 -4.38
CA GLY A 32 -0.98 11.22 -4.71
C GLY A 32 -1.70 10.55 -3.55
N PHE A 33 -2.91 10.06 -3.83
CA PHE A 33 -3.80 9.55 -2.79
C PHE A 33 -3.87 8.02 -2.78
N CYS A 34 -3.98 7.42 -3.97
CA CYS A 34 -4.21 5.98 -4.10
C CYS A 34 -3.55 5.38 -5.34
N PHE A 35 -3.58 4.05 -5.43
CA PHE A 35 -3.38 3.32 -6.68
C PHE A 35 -4.52 2.31 -6.89
N GLN A 36 -4.81 1.98 -8.14
CA GLN A 36 -5.93 1.11 -8.51
C GLN A 36 -5.46 -0.22 -9.09
N ILE A 37 -6.14 -1.29 -8.72
CA ILE A 37 -6.04 -2.62 -9.33
C ILE A 37 -7.33 -2.90 -10.09
N THR A 38 -7.21 -3.33 -11.34
CA THR A 38 -8.37 -3.73 -12.15
C THR A 38 -8.69 -5.21 -11.97
N LYS A 39 -9.91 -5.61 -12.36
CA LYS A 39 -10.31 -7.02 -12.33
C LYS A 39 -9.43 -7.88 -13.23
N SER A 40 -9.02 -7.38 -14.40
CA SER A 40 -8.14 -8.13 -15.31
C SER A 40 -6.76 -8.37 -14.70
N GLU A 41 -6.23 -7.42 -13.93
CA GLU A 41 -4.99 -7.57 -13.18
C GLU A 41 -5.12 -8.57 -12.03
N TYR A 42 -6.20 -8.48 -11.25
CA TYR A 42 -6.50 -9.46 -10.21
C TYR A 42 -6.63 -10.89 -10.75
N LEU A 43 -7.22 -11.06 -11.94
CA LEU A 43 -7.37 -12.38 -12.57
C LEU A 43 -6.01 -13.05 -12.85
N LYS A 44 -4.93 -12.28 -13.04
CA LYS A 44 -3.56 -12.84 -13.18
C LYS A 44 -3.09 -13.57 -11.92
N TRP A 45 -3.64 -13.22 -10.75
CA TRP A 45 -3.28 -13.80 -9.45
C TRP A 45 -4.29 -14.84 -8.96
N LYS A 46 -5.53 -14.76 -9.43
CA LYS A 46 -6.66 -15.57 -8.95
C LYS A 46 -6.38 -17.07 -8.96
N ASP A 47 -5.83 -17.58 -10.05
CA ASP A 47 -5.57 -19.02 -10.19
C ASP A 47 -4.35 -19.46 -9.40
N LYS A 48 -3.37 -18.56 -9.21
CA LYS A 48 -2.20 -18.80 -8.36
C LYS A 48 -2.58 -18.90 -6.89
N LYS A 49 -3.66 -18.24 -6.44
CA LYS A 49 -4.08 -18.17 -5.02
C LYS A 49 -2.90 -17.86 -4.09
N PRO A 50 -2.20 -16.73 -4.30
CA PRO A 50 -1.09 -16.34 -3.44
C PRO A 50 -1.59 -16.04 -2.02
N LYS A 51 -0.70 -16.07 -1.01
CA LYS A 51 -1.06 -15.66 0.35
C LYS A 51 -1.20 -14.14 0.43
N ASN A 52 -0.23 -13.44 -0.14
CA ASN A 52 -0.14 -11.99 -0.18
C ASN A 52 0.13 -11.49 -1.60
N ILE A 53 -0.17 -10.21 -1.80
CA ILE A 53 0.32 -9.37 -2.87
C ILE A 53 1.35 -8.42 -2.25
N HIS A 54 2.53 -8.34 -2.84
CA HIS A 54 3.60 -7.46 -2.39
C HIS A 54 3.59 -6.19 -3.24
N ALA A 55 3.55 -5.03 -2.59
CA ALA A 55 3.63 -3.72 -3.22
C ALA A 55 4.95 -3.04 -2.83
N TYR A 56 5.92 -3.08 -3.75
CA TYR A 56 7.23 -2.45 -3.58
C TYR A 56 7.17 -0.98 -3.97
N LEU A 57 7.87 -0.14 -3.23
CA LEU A 57 8.05 1.28 -3.58
C LEU A 57 9.36 1.45 -4.33
N GLY A 58 9.33 2.27 -5.39
CA GLY A 58 10.52 2.75 -6.05
C GLY A 58 10.32 4.13 -6.67
N VAL A 59 11.42 4.80 -7.01
CA VAL A 59 11.39 6.14 -7.63
C VAL A 59 11.94 6.07 -9.04
N TYR A 60 11.11 6.49 -10.00
CA TYR A 60 11.43 6.60 -11.41
C TYR A 60 11.07 7.99 -11.92
N ASN A 61 12.03 8.72 -12.51
CA ASN A 61 11.82 10.08 -13.03
C ASN A 61 11.12 11.01 -12.03
N ASN A 62 11.62 11.06 -10.78
CA ASN A 62 11.06 11.85 -9.67
C ASN A 62 9.59 11.54 -9.31
N LYS A 63 9.10 10.36 -9.69
CA LYS A 63 7.77 9.86 -9.31
C LYS A 63 7.89 8.58 -8.50
N LEU A 64 7.16 8.51 -7.39
CA LEU A 64 6.96 7.27 -6.65
C LEU A 64 6.10 6.32 -7.50
N LYS A 65 6.55 5.07 -7.59
CA LYS A 65 5.89 3.97 -8.29
C LYS A 65 5.65 2.82 -7.32
N PHE A 66 4.54 2.11 -7.53
CA PHE A 66 4.28 0.82 -6.90
C PHE A 66 4.56 -0.30 -7.89
N PHE A 67 5.46 -1.22 -7.54
CA PHE A 67 5.71 -2.45 -8.28
C PHE A 67 5.01 -3.60 -7.53
N ILE A 68 4.00 -4.18 -8.15
CA ILE A 68 3.05 -5.07 -7.49
C ILE A 68 3.16 -6.47 -8.07
N ILE A 69 3.40 -7.45 -7.20
CA ILE A 69 3.60 -8.85 -7.58
C ILE A 69 2.95 -9.79 -6.56
N ASP A 70 2.50 -10.96 -7.01
CA ASP A 70 2.01 -11.98 -6.10
C ASP A 70 3.15 -12.68 -5.34
N SER A 71 2.91 -12.98 -4.06
CA SER A 71 3.90 -13.60 -3.17
C SER A 71 4.45 -14.96 -3.64
N LYS A 72 3.79 -15.69 -4.56
CA LYS A 72 4.32 -16.96 -5.09
C LYS A 72 5.36 -16.70 -6.17
N SER A 73 5.04 -15.84 -7.13
CA SER A 73 5.97 -15.45 -8.19
C SER A 73 7.19 -14.73 -7.60
N ASP A 74 6.98 -13.84 -6.63
CA ASP A 74 8.06 -13.13 -5.93
C ASP A 74 9.00 -14.11 -5.24
N LYS A 75 8.48 -15.01 -4.39
CA LYS A 75 9.28 -16.04 -3.70
C LYS A 75 10.09 -16.92 -4.67
N ASN A 76 9.57 -17.18 -5.86
CA ASN A 76 10.24 -18.00 -6.87
C ASN A 76 11.22 -17.21 -7.76
N GLY A 77 11.26 -15.88 -7.63
CA GLY A 77 12.05 -15.02 -8.53
C GLY A 77 11.50 -14.98 -9.96
N ASP A 78 10.23 -15.35 -10.15
CA ASP A 78 9.58 -15.35 -11.45
C ASP A 78 8.94 -13.99 -11.75
N PHE A 79 9.72 -13.12 -12.38
CA PHE A 79 9.33 -11.74 -12.69
C PHE A 79 8.79 -11.55 -14.11
N SER A 80 8.65 -12.64 -14.88
CA SER A 80 8.27 -12.59 -16.29
C SER A 80 6.78 -12.22 -16.43
N ASP A 81 6.49 -10.96 -16.80
CA ASP A 81 5.13 -10.40 -16.97
C ASP A 81 4.23 -10.48 -15.72
N THR A 82 4.81 -10.70 -14.54
CA THR A 82 4.08 -10.81 -13.27
C THR A 82 4.00 -9.50 -12.49
N ILE A 83 4.87 -8.53 -12.77
CA ILE A 83 4.93 -7.25 -12.06
C ILE A 83 3.99 -6.25 -12.72
N LEU A 84 3.04 -5.73 -11.94
CA LEU A 84 2.24 -4.57 -12.32
C LEU A 84 2.95 -3.30 -11.85
N ILE A 85 2.95 -2.26 -12.68
CA ILE A 85 3.53 -0.96 -12.35
C ILE A 85 2.37 0.02 -12.18
N LYS A 86 2.28 0.66 -11.01
CA LYS A 86 1.23 1.63 -10.71
C LYS A 86 1.80 2.97 -10.32
N ASP A 87 1.13 4.00 -10.82
CA ASP A 87 1.30 5.37 -10.40
C ASP A 87 0.36 5.68 -9.25
N PHE A 88 0.77 6.67 -8.45
CA PHE A 88 -0.18 7.40 -7.65
C PHE A 88 -1.20 8.12 -8.54
N THR A 89 -2.46 8.05 -8.16
CA THR A 89 -3.53 8.86 -8.75
C THR A 89 -4.07 9.82 -7.69
N TYR A 90 -4.31 11.07 -8.10
CA TYR A 90 -5.14 12.01 -7.36
C TYR A 90 -6.58 11.71 -7.72
N GLY A 91 -7.17 10.71 -7.06
CA GLY A 91 -8.53 10.26 -7.38
C GLY A 91 -9.64 10.99 -6.62
N ILE A 92 -9.31 11.90 -5.69
CA ILE A 92 -10.30 12.47 -4.76
C ILE A 92 -9.89 13.91 -4.41
N ASP A 93 -10.77 14.87 -4.64
CA ASP A 93 -10.73 16.16 -3.94
C ASP A 93 -11.08 15.89 -2.46
N PRO A 94 -10.23 16.25 -1.49
CA PRO A 94 -10.53 16.10 -0.07
C PRO A 94 -11.92 16.64 0.34
N SER A 95 -12.49 17.59 -0.42
CA SER A 95 -13.84 18.11 -0.21
C SER A 95 -14.96 17.08 -0.47
N GLU A 96 -14.72 16.03 -1.27
CA GLU A 96 -15.67 14.96 -1.59
C GLU A 96 -15.71 13.86 -0.52
N ILE A 97 -14.76 13.84 0.42
CA ILE A 97 -14.64 12.85 1.50
C ILE A 97 -15.70 13.04 2.61
N ILE A 98 -16.47 14.13 2.57
CA ILE A 98 -17.41 14.50 3.64
C ILE A 98 -18.86 14.19 3.26
N LYS A 99 -19.29 12.91 3.30
CA LYS A 99 -20.72 12.57 3.48
C LYS A 99 -20.86 11.29 4.33
N PRO A 100 -21.69 11.30 5.41
CA PRO A 100 -21.85 10.14 6.27
C PRO A 100 -22.91 9.18 5.72
N ILE A 101 -22.59 7.90 5.47
CA ILE A 101 -23.59 6.87 5.13
C ILE A 101 -23.37 5.53 5.88
N THR A 102 -24.48 4.83 6.02
CA THR A 102 -24.90 3.82 7.00
C THR A 102 -24.25 2.43 6.88
N LEU A 103 -24.01 1.83 8.04
CA LEU A 103 -23.31 0.56 8.29
C LEU A 103 -24.05 -0.72 7.84
N LYS A 104 -23.31 -1.66 7.23
CA LYS A 104 -23.59 -3.11 7.31
C LYS A 104 -22.32 -3.93 7.66
N LYS A 105 -22.49 -4.89 8.58
CA LYS A 105 -21.49 -5.76 9.22
C LYS A 105 -20.80 -6.75 8.25
N LYS A 106 -19.46 -6.90 8.37
CA LYS A 106 -18.70 -8.09 8.89
C LYS A 106 -17.21 -7.97 8.57
N ILE A 107 -16.32 -7.87 9.57
CA ILE A 107 -14.85 -7.93 9.40
C ILE A 107 -14.37 -7.05 8.23
N THR A 108 -14.84 -5.81 8.24
CA THR A 108 -14.67 -4.79 7.21
C THR A 108 -14.50 -3.51 8.02
N LEU A 109 -13.50 -2.68 7.70
CA LEU A 109 -13.46 -1.33 8.28
C LEU A 109 -14.78 -0.66 7.91
N THR A 110 -15.35 0.08 8.86
CA THR A 110 -16.44 0.98 8.50
C THR A 110 -15.87 2.07 7.59
N GLU A 111 -16.71 2.68 6.75
CA GLU A 111 -16.31 3.83 5.95
C GLU A 111 -15.64 4.91 6.81
N ASN A 112 -16.28 5.28 7.92
CA ASN A 112 -15.71 6.26 8.86
C ASN A 112 -14.36 5.84 9.43
N GLN A 113 -14.12 4.55 9.66
CA GLN A 113 -12.80 4.07 10.12
C GLN A 113 -11.76 4.17 9.01
N ALA A 114 -12.10 3.79 7.78
CA ALA A 114 -11.19 3.88 6.64
C ALA A 114 -10.84 5.34 6.32
N LEU A 115 -11.83 6.23 6.34
CA LEU A 115 -11.66 7.65 6.16
C LEU A 115 -10.87 8.29 7.31
N ASP A 116 -11.16 7.97 8.58
CA ASP A 116 -10.38 8.46 9.72
C ASP A 116 -8.90 8.08 9.59
N ARG A 117 -8.62 6.82 9.24
CA ARG A 117 -7.24 6.32 9.07
C ARG A 117 -6.53 6.98 7.89
N SER A 118 -7.20 7.15 6.75
CA SER A 118 -6.65 7.88 5.61
C SER A 118 -6.42 9.35 5.93
N PHE A 119 -7.39 10.02 6.55
CA PHE A 119 -7.24 11.41 6.97
C PHE A 119 -6.06 11.56 7.95
N ARG A 120 -5.95 10.64 8.92
CA ARG A 120 -4.83 10.58 9.86
C ARG A 120 -3.49 10.44 9.16
N TRP A 121 -3.40 9.64 8.10
CA TRP A 121 -2.20 9.61 7.24
C TRP A 121 -1.87 11.00 6.71
N HIS A 122 -2.82 11.67 6.05
CA HIS A 122 -2.57 12.97 5.43
C HIS A 122 -2.13 14.06 6.42
N ILE A 123 -2.72 14.09 7.62
CA ILE A 123 -2.37 15.11 8.63
C ILE A 123 -1.21 14.72 9.56
N ARG A 124 -0.92 13.42 9.74
CA ARG A 124 0.10 12.93 10.70
C ARG A 124 1.24 12.14 10.08
N CYS A 125 1.35 12.06 8.74
CA CYS A 125 2.45 11.36 8.06
C CYS A 125 3.83 11.88 8.52
N LYS A 126 3.99 13.19 8.72
CA LYS A 126 5.24 13.78 9.24
C LYS A 126 5.59 13.27 10.64
N GLU A 127 4.62 13.29 11.55
CA GLU A 127 4.80 12.82 12.93
C GLU A 127 5.10 11.32 12.96
N TRP A 128 4.37 10.54 12.14
CA TRP A 128 4.62 9.11 11.98
C TRP A 128 6.05 8.86 11.48
N LEU A 129 6.49 9.54 10.42
CA LEU A 129 7.84 9.37 9.86
C LEU A 129 8.92 9.71 10.90
N GLN A 130 8.75 10.81 11.64
CA GLN A 130 9.67 11.17 12.73
C GLN A 130 9.73 10.07 13.79
N SER A 131 8.60 9.45 14.13
CA SER A 131 8.58 8.32 15.08
C SER A 131 9.29 7.08 14.57
N ILE A 132 9.34 6.86 13.25
CA ILE A 132 10.11 5.78 12.62
C ILE A 132 11.61 6.14 12.61
N GLN A 133 11.97 7.38 12.25
CA GLN A 133 13.38 7.77 12.14
C GLN A 133 14.09 7.89 13.50
N ASN A 134 13.35 8.20 14.57
CA ASN A 134 13.90 8.34 15.92
C ASN A 134 14.00 7.02 16.70
N ASP A 135 13.41 5.94 16.19
CA ASP A 135 13.48 4.63 16.83
C ASP A 135 14.53 3.79 16.10
N PRO A 136 15.66 3.43 16.74
CA PRO A 136 16.75 2.69 16.10
C PRO A 136 16.37 1.25 15.74
N LEU A 137 15.30 0.73 16.34
CA LEU A 137 14.72 -0.55 15.94
C LEU A 137 13.80 -0.38 14.73
N LYS A 138 13.51 0.88 14.34
CA LYS A 138 12.69 1.25 13.19
C LYS A 138 13.43 1.62 11.91
N GLN A 139 12.99 1.00 10.81
CA GLN A 139 13.41 1.38 9.46
C GLN A 139 12.17 1.65 8.59
N MET A 140 12.35 2.51 7.60
CA MET A 140 11.30 2.81 6.65
C MET A 140 10.98 1.59 5.78
N PHE A 141 9.70 1.40 5.47
CA PHE A 141 9.26 0.29 4.63
C PHE A 141 9.71 0.46 3.17
N ARG A 142 10.05 -0.66 2.54
CA ARG A 142 10.32 -0.76 1.09
C ARG A 142 9.24 -1.55 0.36
N VAL A 143 8.54 -2.42 1.08
CA VAL A 143 7.44 -3.24 0.56
C VAL A 143 6.29 -3.30 1.55
N ILE A 144 5.06 -3.41 1.04
CA ILE A 144 3.87 -3.65 1.86
C ILE A 144 3.26 -4.98 1.43
N SER A 145 3.03 -5.87 2.38
CA SER A 145 2.35 -7.14 2.15
C SER A 145 0.86 -7.00 2.39
N ILE A 146 0.08 -7.12 1.32
CA ILE A 146 -1.39 -7.02 1.31
C ILE A 146 -1.97 -8.44 1.24
N PRO A 147 -2.81 -8.89 2.17
CA PRO A 147 -3.43 -10.21 2.10
C PRO A 147 -4.27 -10.35 0.82
N PHE A 148 -4.03 -11.42 0.07
CA PHE A 148 -4.74 -11.67 -1.18
C PHE A 148 -6.26 -11.81 -0.97
N GLN A 149 -6.66 -12.29 0.22
CA GLN A 149 -8.06 -12.42 0.61
C GLN A 149 -8.83 -11.09 0.58
N ASN A 150 -8.16 -9.94 0.78
CA ASN A 150 -8.79 -8.62 0.69
C ASN A 150 -9.29 -8.35 -0.73
N TYR A 151 -8.49 -8.69 -1.74
CA TYR A 151 -8.88 -8.59 -3.15
C TYR A 151 -9.98 -9.60 -3.53
N VAL A 152 -9.88 -10.85 -3.05
CA VAL A 152 -10.87 -11.90 -3.35
C VAL A 152 -12.28 -11.46 -2.98
N GLN A 153 -12.45 -10.80 -1.83
CA GLN A 153 -13.76 -10.35 -1.35
C GLN A 153 -14.28 -9.19 -2.20
N ILE A 154 -13.47 -8.15 -2.41
CA ILE A 154 -13.94 -6.93 -3.09
C ILE A 154 -14.21 -7.19 -4.59
N PHE A 155 -13.41 -8.03 -5.26
CA PHE A 155 -13.63 -8.34 -6.68
C PHE A 155 -14.81 -9.29 -6.96
N GLN A 156 -15.55 -9.76 -5.94
CA GLN A 156 -16.82 -10.47 -6.15
C GLN A 156 -17.86 -9.58 -6.83
N SER A 157 -17.88 -8.30 -6.49
CA SER A 157 -18.90 -7.32 -6.94
C SER A 157 -18.32 -6.13 -7.71
N ASN A 158 -16.99 -5.99 -7.80
CA ASN A 158 -16.34 -4.81 -8.38
C ASN A 158 -15.44 -5.12 -9.59
N THR A 159 -15.21 -4.09 -10.41
CA THR A 159 -14.31 -4.12 -11.57
C THR A 159 -12.97 -3.44 -11.30
N ILE A 160 -12.93 -2.53 -10.33
CA ILE A 160 -11.74 -1.77 -9.91
C ILE A 160 -11.71 -1.73 -8.38
N VAL A 161 -10.50 -1.80 -7.82
CA VAL A 161 -10.22 -1.75 -6.39
C VAL A 161 -9.17 -0.66 -6.14
N THR A 162 -9.45 0.22 -5.18
CA THR A 162 -8.60 1.33 -4.78
C THR A 162 -7.79 0.95 -3.54
N ASN A 163 -6.53 1.35 -3.51
CA ASN A 163 -5.59 1.07 -2.43
C ASN A 163 -4.97 2.41 -1.99
N PHE A 164 -5.05 2.76 -0.72
CA PHE A 164 -4.54 4.03 -0.20
C PHE A 164 -3.91 3.87 1.17
N PHE A 165 -3.01 4.78 1.53
CA PHE A 165 -2.36 4.76 2.83
C PHE A 165 -3.33 5.13 3.95
N GLY A 166 -3.17 4.47 5.09
CA GLY A 166 -3.83 4.81 6.34
C GLY A 166 -2.85 4.76 7.51
N LEU A 167 -3.21 5.46 8.60
CA LEU A 167 -2.57 5.29 9.90
C LEU A 167 -3.59 4.81 10.91
N HIS A 168 -3.27 3.74 11.64
CA HIS A 168 -4.02 3.30 12.81
C HIS A 168 -3.16 3.33 14.07
N LYS A 169 -3.80 3.35 15.24
CA LYS A 169 -3.10 3.15 16.52
C LYS A 169 -2.72 1.68 16.67
N GLY A 170 -1.46 1.40 16.97
CA GLY A 170 -0.97 0.06 17.31
C GLY A 170 -1.58 -0.46 18.62
N LYS A 171 -1.55 -1.79 18.82
CA LYS A 171 -2.25 -2.47 19.92
C LYS A 171 -1.67 -2.22 21.31
N THR A 172 -0.39 -1.88 21.42
CA THR A 172 0.34 -1.91 22.70
C THR A 172 0.81 -0.54 23.18
N ASN A 173 1.15 0.40 22.28
CA ASN A 173 1.84 1.65 22.66
C ASN A 173 1.23 2.94 22.08
N GLU A 174 0.02 2.90 21.52
CA GLU A 174 -0.61 4.02 20.76
C GLU A 174 0.19 4.54 19.55
N ALA A 175 1.37 3.99 19.28
CA ALA A 175 2.21 4.35 18.14
C ALA A 175 1.41 4.18 16.84
N LEU A 176 1.56 5.15 15.93
CA LEU A 176 0.91 5.08 14.63
C LEU A 176 1.58 4.01 13.77
N GLU A 177 0.78 3.10 13.23
CA GLU A 177 1.19 2.05 12.31
C GLU A 177 0.61 2.37 10.93
N ILE A 178 1.46 2.22 9.90
CA ILE A 178 1.05 2.42 8.51
C ILE A 178 0.41 1.16 7.95
N GLU A 179 -0.64 1.36 7.17
CA GLU A 179 -1.35 0.33 6.44
C GLU A 179 -1.69 0.77 5.01
N ILE A 180 -2.02 -0.20 4.16
CA ILE A 180 -2.75 0.02 2.91
C ILE A 180 -4.19 -0.43 3.10
N ILE A 181 -5.12 0.51 3.01
CA ILE A 181 -6.55 0.23 3.05
C ILE A 181 -6.99 -0.12 1.62
N VAL A 182 -7.70 -1.23 1.49
CA VAL A 182 -8.24 -1.70 0.21
C VAL A 182 -9.75 -1.44 0.19
N SER A 183 -10.24 -0.70 -0.80
CA SER A 183 -11.66 -0.39 -0.98
C SER A 183 -12.14 -0.69 -2.40
N ASN A 184 -13.45 -0.80 -2.60
CA ASN A 184 -14.01 -0.73 -3.95
C ASN A 184 -13.77 0.67 -4.59
N GLU A 185 -14.03 0.75 -5.90
CA GLU A 185 -13.82 1.96 -6.70
C GLU A 185 -14.43 3.22 -6.06
N TYR A 186 -13.62 4.28 -6.03
CA TYR A 186 -14.06 5.66 -5.79
C TYR A 186 -14.32 6.29 -7.17
N GLY A 187 -15.45 6.96 -7.36
CA GLY A 187 -15.76 7.72 -8.57
C GLY A 187 -16.82 8.78 -8.30
N GLU A 188 -16.99 9.73 -9.23
CA GLU A 188 -17.76 10.99 -9.10
C GLU A 188 -19.16 10.85 -8.48
N HIS A 189 -19.76 9.64 -8.48
CA HIS A 189 -21.05 9.35 -7.88
C HIS A 189 -21.14 8.03 -7.10
N LYS A 190 -20.00 7.44 -6.67
CA LYS A 190 -19.98 6.15 -5.95
C LYS A 190 -19.13 6.22 -4.70
N ILE A 191 -19.81 6.16 -3.56
CA ILE A 191 -19.20 5.96 -2.24
C ILE A 191 -18.80 4.47 -2.12
N PRO A 192 -17.56 4.16 -1.71
CA PRO A 192 -17.17 2.77 -1.49
C PRO A 192 -17.94 2.17 -0.31
N ASN A 193 -18.46 0.96 -0.50
CA ASN A 193 -19.31 0.28 0.46
C ASN A 193 -18.58 -0.84 1.21
N GLU A 194 -17.31 -1.12 0.84
CA GLU A 194 -16.50 -2.19 1.43
C GLU A 194 -15.04 -1.73 1.61
N TYR A 195 -14.50 -1.92 2.83
CA TYR A 195 -13.12 -1.58 3.20
C TYR A 195 -12.45 -2.74 3.96
N LYS A 196 -11.24 -3.14 3.57
CA LYS A 196 -10.51 -4.25 4.21
C LYS A 196 -9.18 -3.79 4.79
N ASP A 197 -8.98 -4.11 6.06
CA ASP A 197 -7.74 -3.97 6.83
C ASP A 197 -7.11 -5.36 6.92
N LEU A 198 -5.79 -5.46 6.70
CA LEU A 198 -4.87 -6.46 7.29
C LEU A 198 -3.50 -6.37 6.58
N THR A 199 -2.97 -5.19 6.30
CA THR A 199 -1.66 -5.11 5.64
C THR A 199 -0.52 -5.15 6.64
N VAL A 200 0.53 -5.89 6.31
CA VAL A 200 1.73 -5.96 7.13
C VAL A 200 2.87 -5.31 6.34
N PRO A 201 3.42 -4.17 6.78
CA PRO A 201 4.60 -3.57 6.15
C PRO A 201 5.83 -4.49 6.35
N VAL A 202 6.67 -4.66 5.32
CA VAL A 202 7.89 -5.48 5.40
C VAL A 202 9.05 -4.80 4.65
N PRO A 203 10.31 -5.01 5.03
CA PRO A 203 10.87 -5.06 6.37
C PRO A 203 11.35 -3.66 6.85
N PRO A 204 11.36 -3.32 8.15
CA PRO A 204 10.55 -3.73 9.33
C PRO A 204 9.44 -2.65 9.64
N PHE A 205 8.28 -2.93 10.24
CA PHE A 205 7.98 -3.20 11.67
C PHE A 205 7.11 -4.44 11.85
N SER A 206 7.55 -5.34 12.75
CA SER A 206 6.80 -6.43 13.42
C SER A 206 6.83 -7.87 12.88
N ALA A 207 7.49 -8.23 11.78
CA ALA A 207 7.51 -9.63 11.31
C ALA A 207 8.91 -10.24 11.15
N GLN A 208 9.08 -11.45 11.70
CA GLN A 208 10.16 -12.44 11.50
C GLN A 208 10.32 -12.93 10.04
N ASN A 209 9.90 -12.17 9.03
CA ASN A 209 9.99 -12.61 7.64
C ASN A 209 11.36 -12.24 7.07
N SER A 210 12.17 -13.27 6.85
CA SER A 210 13.47 -13.17 6.19
C SER A 210 13.32 -12.56 4.78
N ARG A 211 14.35 -11.82 4.32
CA ARG A 211 14.45 -11.26 2.95
C ARG A 211 14.15 -12.29 1.84
N ILE A 212 14.27 -13.58 2.14
CA ILE A 212 13.99 -14.75 1.30
C ILE A 212 12.58 -14.74 0.64
N TYR A 213 11.64 -13.97 1.18
CA TYR A 213 10.29 -13.85 0.62
C TYR A 213 10.08 -12.62 -0.28
N PHE A 214 11.09 -11.76 -0.42
CA PHE A 214 11.02 -10.48 -1.13
C PHE A 214 12.16 -10.34 -2.13
N ASN A 215 12.18 -11.22 -3.13
CA ASN A 215 13.30 -11.34 -4.06
C ASN A 215 13.46 -10.13 -4.98
N LEU A 216 12.48 -9.21 -5.02
CA LEU A 216 12.63 -7.94 -5.73
C LEU A 216 13.49 -6.91 -4.96
N LEU A 217 13.84 -7.18 -3.68
CA LEU A 217 14.79 -6.37 -2.91
C LEU A 217 16.26 -6.76 -3.15
N ASP A 218 16.50 -7.97 -3.67
CA ASP A 218 17.82 -8.53 -4.01
C ASP A 218 18.16 -8.25 -5.49
#